data_AF-A0A2C5Z733-F1
#
_entry.id   AF-A0A2C5Z733-F1
#
_cell.length_a   1.000
_cell.length_b   1.000
_cell.length_c   1.000
_cell.angle_alpha   90.00
_cell.angle_beta   90.00
_cell.angle_gamma   90.00
#
_symmetry.space_group_name_H-M   'P 1'
#
loop_
_entity.id
_entity.type
_entity.pdbx_description
1 polymer ?
#
loop_
_entity_poly.entity_id
_entity_poly.type
_entity_poly.pdbx_seq_one_letter_code
_entity_poly.pdbx_strand_id
1 'polypeptide(L)'
;MPGIFPGRIADLPTLVRFAVYRATYAERALGPENENITECTLSLTAYNYSGARSTGSLFEFGNVTEINLPKDGWNISTPAAKNGGNSDARPWAIEFKAEGFPPLDVGYFDALALQQYFRSHTISAEWVAGWWDNTEDGITAALMGDVDLPARFSSMAASMTDYLRSGPTHQLARGGRVELLIFVSIRWIWLSGPAVLVLASVLFTISTIVRNRRSCNAPVWKSSALAVLACAYDEESSLIRSGIKDIEEMKETAKDSVVRLE
;
A
#
# COMPACT_ATOMS: atom_id res chain seq x y z
N MET A 1 -34.96 -37.90 10.31
CA MET A 1 -34.24 -37.86 9.02
C MET A 1 -35.24 -37.90 7.88
N PRO A 2 -35.54 -36.74 7.28
CA PRO A 2 -35.65 -36.58 5.84
C PRO A 2 -34.54 -35.60 5.38
N GLY A 3 -33.73 -36.00 4.41
CA GLY A 3 -32.62 -35.21 3.90
C GLY A 3 -33.13 -33.98 3.13
N ILE A 4 -33.17 -32.85 3.81
CA ILE A 4 -33.37 -31.53 3.19
C ILE A 4 -32.04 -31.18 2.51
N PHE A 5 -31.91 -31.52 1.22
CA PHE A 5 -30.91 -30.92 0.33
C PHE A 5 -31.52 -29.62 -0.23
N PRO A 6 -31.17 -28.44 0.31
CA PRO A 6 -31.74 -27.16 -0.09
C PRO A 6 -30.90 -26.60 -1.24
N GLY A 7 -31.38 -26.78 -2.47
CA GLY A 7 -30.74 -26.21 -3.66
C GLY A 7 -30.68 -27.22 -4.79
N ARG A 8 -31.73 -27.27 -5.61
CA ARG A 8 -31.64 -27.96 -6.90
C ARG A 8 -30.80 -27.09 -7.83
N ILE A 9 -29.83 -27.68 -8.52
CA ILE A 9 -29.08 -27.02 -9.61
C ILE A 9 -30.04 -26.35 -10.61
N ALA A 10 -31.21 -26.94 -10.82
CA ALA A 10 -32.25 -26.44 -11.72
C ALA A 10 -32.80 -25.04 -11.38
N ASP A 11 -32.60 -24.56 -10.14
CA ASP A 11 -33.09 -23.25 -9.72
C ASP A 11 -32.06 -22.12 -9.95
N LEU A 12 -30.80 -22.47 -10.28
CA LEU A 12 -29.76 -21.49 -10.61
C LEU A 12 -30.10 -20.72 -11.91
N PRO A 13 -29.71 -19.44 -12.02
CA PRO A 13 -28.89 -18.65 -11.08
C PRO A 13 -29.65 -18.10 -9.85
N THR A 14 -30.94 -18.36 -9.72
CA THR A 14 -31.73 -17.85 -8.60
C THR A 14 -31.38 -18.61 -7.31
N LEU A 15 -30.95 -17.89 -6.29
CA LEU A 15 -30.60 -18.46 -4.99
C LEU A 15 -31.82 -18.48 -4.06
N VAL A 16 -32.51 -17.34 -3.93
CA VAL A 16 -33.63 -17.17 -3.01
C VAL A 16 -34.69 -16.28 -3.63
N ARG A 17 -35.96 -16.63 -3.37
CA ARG A 17 -37.12 -15.77 -3.60
C ARG A 17 -37.76 -15.48 -2.26
N PHE A 18 -38.07 -14.22 -2.01
CA PHE A 18 -38.72 -13.79 -0.78
C PHE A 18 -39.65 -12.63 -1.09
N ALA A 19 -40.63 -12.39 -0.22
CA ALA A 19 -41.56 -11.29 -0.35
C ALA A 19 -41.60 -10.51 0.95
N VAL A 20 -41.75 -9.20 0.86
CA VAL A 20 -42.02 -8.33 2.00
C VAL A 20 -43.48 -7.96 1.96
N TYR A 21 -44.22 -8.36 2.99
CA TYR A 21 -45.61 -7.99 3.21
C TYR A 21 -45.66 -6.78 4.14
N ARG A 22 -46.33 -5.71 3.73
CA ARG A 22 -46.61 -4.53 4.55
C ARG A 22 -48.10 -4.27 4.55
N ALA A 23 -48.65 -3.98 5.72
CA ALA A 23 -50.02 -3.53 5.87
C ALA A 23 -50.10 -2.51 7.01
N THR A 24 -51.10 -1.64 6.95
CA THR A 24 -51.48 -0.75 8.04
C THR A 24 -52.74 -1.29 8.71
N TYR A 25 -52.91 -1.07 10.01
CA TYR A 25 -54.13 -1.50 10.69
C TYR A 25 -55.16 -0.39 10.67
N ALA A 26 -56.37 -0.68 10.19
CA ALA A 26 -57.47 0.27 10.20
C ALA A 26 -58.48 -0.06 11.30
N GLU A 27 -58.55 0.82 12.30
CA GLU A 27 -59.45 0.66 13.44
C GLU A 27 -60.93 0.59 13.03
N ARG A 28 -61.31 1.22 11.92
CA ARG A 28 -62.70 1.22 11.42
C ARG A 28 -63.10 -0.06 10.71
N ALA A 29 -62.17 -0.71 10.01
CA ALA A 29 -62.44 -1.91 9.22
C ALA A 29 -62.17 -3.21 10.01
N LEU A 30 -61.60 -3.11 11.22
CA LEU A 30 -61.17 -4.25 12.05
C LEU A 30 -60.29 -5.23 11.24
N GLY A 31 -59.40 -4.68 10.42
CA GLY A 31 -58.58 -5.45 9.48
C GLY A 31 -57.42 -4.66 8.88
N PRO A 32 -56.54 -5.34 8.13
CA PRO A 32 -55.47 -4.70 7.38
C PRO A 32 -56.02 -3.79 6.26
N GLU A 33 -55.44 -2.60 6.14
CA GLU A 33 -55.60 -1.66 5.03
C GLU A 33 -54.21 -1.34 4.43
N ASN A 34 -54.19 -0.85 3.19
CA ASN A 34 -52.96 -0.52 2.45
C ASN A 34 -51.97 -1.70 2.37
N GLU A 35 -52.48 -2.89 2.08
CA GLU A 35 -51.68 -4.08 1.85
C GLU A 35 -50.78 -3.88 0.63
N ASN A 36 -49.48 -4.10 0.81
CA ASN A 36 -48.47 -4.02 -0.22
C ASN A 36 -47.52 -5.21 -0.12
N ILE A 37 -47.39 -5.95 -1.22
CA ILE A 37 -46.51 -7.12 -1.33
C ILE A 37 -45.44 -6.81 -2.35
N THR A 38 -44.18 -6.77 -1.89
CA THR A 38 -43.03 -6.59 -2.74
C THR A 38 -42.27 -7.90 -2.86
N GLU A 39 -42.32 -8.53 -4.03
CA GLU A 39 -41.54 -9.73 -4.33
C GLU A 39 -40.11 -9.37 -4.74
N CYS A 40 -39.14 -10.10 -4.19
CA CYS A 40 -37.71 -9.91 -4.44
C CYS A 40 -37.05 -11.24 -4.79
N THR A 41 -36.10 -11.20 -5.72
CA THR A 41 -35.33 -12.37 -6.14
C THR A 41 -33.84 -12.06 -6.00
N LEU A 42 -33.13 -12.91 -5.27
CA LEU A 42 -31.68 -12.89 -5.19
C LEU A 42 -31.11 -13.93 -6.15
N SER A 43 -30.27 -13.50 -7.09
CA SER A 43 -29.64 -14.37 -8.09
C SER A 43 -28.15 -14.09 -8.26
N LEU A 44 -27.42 -15.08 -8.74
CA LEU A 44 -26.04 -14.92 -9.18
C LEU A 44 -26.00 -14.19 -10.53
N THR A 45 -25.11 -13.21 -10.63
CA THR A 45 -24.92 -12.37 -11.82
C THR A 45 -23.43 -12.22 -12.07
N ALA A 46 -23.04 -11.91 -13.31
CA ALA A 46 -21.66 -11.64 -13.67
C ALA A 46 -21.49 -10.15 -13.99
N TYR A 47 -20.32 -9.58 -13.67
CA TYR A 47 -20.00 -8.21 -14.04
C TYR A 47 -18.89 -8.20 -15.10
N ASN A 48 -19.13 -7.46 -16.18
CA ASN A 48 -18.12 -7.16 -17.18
C ASN A 48 -17.51 -5.79 -16.91
N TYR A 49 -16.23 -5.82 -16.55
CA TYR A 49 -15.41 -4.65 -16.28
C TYR A 49 -14.54 -4.35 -17.50
N SER A 50 -14.73 -3.17 -18.08
CA SER A 50 -13.98 -2.71 -19.25
C SER A 50 -13.33 -1.35 -19.00
N GLY A 51 -12.25 -1.07 -19.73
CA GLY A 51 -11.50 0.19 -19.59
C GLY A 51 -10.83 0.35 -18.22
N ALA A 52 -10.19 -0.69 -17.71
CA ALA A 52 -9.44 -0.61 -16.46
C ALA A 52 -8.32 0.44 -16.56
N ARG A 53 -8.28 1.37 -15.59
CA ARG A 53 -7.30 2.44 -15.51
C ARG A 53 -6.73 2.52 -14.11
N SER A 54 -5.41 2.66 -14.03
CA SER A 54 -4.72 2.93 -12.77
C SER A 54 -4.08 4.32 -12.83
N THR A 55 -4.45 5.20 -11.90
CA THR A 55 -3.81 6.52 -11.72
C THR A 55 -3.21 6.57 -10.33
N GLY A 56 -1.91 6.27 -10.21
CA GLY A 56 -1.22 6.21 -8.92
C GLY A 56 -1.67 5.01 -8.08
N SER A 57 -2.38 5.28 -6.97
CA SER A 57 -2.98 4.26 -6.08
C SER A 57 -4.44 3.95 -6.41
N LEU A 58 -5.08 4.75 -7.26
CA LEU A 58 -6.47 4.59 -7.64
C LEU A 58 -6.58 3.60 -8.81
N PHE A 59 -7.37 2.54 -8.64
CA PHE A 59 -7.68 1.57 -9.68
C PHE A 59 -9.19 1.59 -9.96
N GLU A 60 -9.56 2.01 -11.17
CA GLU A 60 -10.94 2.22 -11.58
C GLU A 60 -11.22 1.50 -12.90
N PHE A 61 -12.50 1.26 -13.17
CA PHE A 61 -12.98 0.70 -14.42
C PHE A 61 -13.80 1.76 -15.15
N GLY A 62 -13.55 1.95 -16.44
CA GLY A 62 -14.28 2.93 -17.25
C GLY A 62 -15.75 2.58 -17.45
N ASN A 63 -16.07 1.29 -17.64
CA ASN A 63 -17.44 0.83 -17.76
C ASN A 63 -17.63 -0.52 -17.07
N VAL A 64 -18.66 -0.59 -16.22
CA VAL A 64 -19.07 -1.78 -15.47
C VAL A 64 -20.49 -2.12 -15.88
N THR A 65 -20.66 -3.29 -16.49
CA THR A 65 -21.97 -3.75 -16.97
C THR A 65 -22.33 -5.05 -16.29
N GLU A 66 -23.56 -5.14 -15.79
CA GLU A 66 -24.10 -6.37 -15.22
C GLU A 66 -24.59 -7.29 -16.35
N ILE A 67 -24.25 -8.57 -16.26
CA ILE A 67 -24.63 -9.60 -17.21
C ILE A 67 -25.42 -10.68 -16.48
N ASN A 68 -26.68 -10.82 -16.89
CA ASN A 68 -27.54 -11.89 -16.43
C ASN A 68 -27.06 -13.24 -16.98
N LEU A 69 -26.76 -14.16 -16.07
CA LEU A 69 -26.36 -15.51 -16.42
C LEU A 69 -27.57 -16.34 -16.86
N PRO A 70 -27.48 -17.14 -17.94
CA PRO A 70 -28.54 -18.05 -18.34
C PRO A 70 -28.73 -19.17 -17.31
N LYS A 71 -29.90 -19.81 -17.36
CA LYS A 71 -30.24 -20.99 -16.52
C LYS A 71 -29.51 -22.26 -16.96
N ASP A 72 -29.06 -22.30 -18.21
CA ASP A 72 -28.31 -23.43 -18.75
C ASP A 72 -26.81 -23.23 -18.52
N GLY A 73 -26.07 -24.32 -18.32
CA GLY A 73 -24.61 -24.29 -18.17
C GLY A 73 -24.10 -24.37 -16.72
N TRP A 74 -24.99 -24.58 -15.75
CA TRP A 74 -24.64 -24.79 -14.34
C TRP A 74 -24.35 -26.26 -14.05
N ASN A 75 -23.25 -26.54 -13.35
CA ASN A 75 -22.87 -27.87 -12.92
C ASN A 75 -22.26 -27.83 -11.51
N ILE A 76 -22.40 -28.91 -10.74
CA ILE A 76 -21.70 -29.05 -9.46
C ILE A 76 -20.41 -29.82 -9.70
N SER A 77 -19.27 -29.23 -9.37
CA SER A 77 -18.00 -29.94 -9.32
C SER A 77 -17.75 -30.53 -7.94
N THR A 78 -17.47 -31.82 -7.91
CA THR A 78 -17.14 -32.56 -6.69
C THR A 78 -15.63 -32.44 -6.39
N PRO A 79 -15.23 -32.50 -5.11
CA PRO A 79 -13.83 -32.52 -4.72
C PRO A 79 -13.15 -33.74 -5.32
N ALA A 80 -12.34 -33.51 -6.36
CA ALA A 80 -11.46 -34.54 -6.87
C ALA A 80 -10.24 -34.61 -5.95
N ALA A 81 -10.05 -35.76 -5.27
CA ALA A 81 -8.76 -36.07 -4.68
C ALA A 81 -7.73 -36.16 -5.82
N LYS A 82 -6.79 -35.21 -5.89
CA LYS A 82 -5.64 -35.39 -6.77
C LYS A 82 -4.85 -36.58 -6.23
N ASN A 83 -4.69 -37.62 -7.04
CA ASN A 83 -3.72 -38.69 -6.79
C ASN A 83 -2.32 -38.06 -6.85
N GLY A 84 -1.84 -37.50 -5.73
CA GLY A 84 -0.54 -36.85 -5.66
C GLY A 84 -0.50 -35.67 -4.70
N GLY A 85 -0.38 -35.96 -3.40
CA GLY A 85 0.44 -35.25 -2.40
C GLY A 85 0.19 -33.78 -2.06
N ASN A 86 -0.45 -32.97 -2.91
CA ASN A 86 -0.67 -31.56 -2.64
C ASN A 86 -2.14 -31.33 -2.28
N SER A 87 -2.34 -30.85 -1.06
CA SER A 87 -3.59 -30.70 -0.31
C SER A 87 -4.57 -29.63 -0.82
N ASP A 88 -4.57 -29.30 -2.11
CA ASP A 88 -5.53 -28.35 -2.69
C ASP A 88 -6.72 -29.12 -3.29
N ALA A 89 -7.38 -29.94 -2.48
CA ALA A 89 -8.66 -30.52 -2.87
C ALA A 89 -9.64 -29.35 -3.08
N ARG A 90 -10.09 -29.14 -4.31
CA ARG A 90 -11.12 -28.12 -4.58
C ARG A 90 -12.36 -28.47 -3.76
N PRO A 91 -12.86 -27.59 -2.87
CA PRO A 91 -14.13 -27.83 -2.19
C PRO A 91 -15.26 -27.93 -3.21
N TRP A 92 -16.42 -28.42 -2.78
CA TRP A 92 -17.61 -28.49 -3.64
C TRP A 92 -17.91 -27.10 -4.20
N ALA A 93 -18.00 -26.98 -5.53
CA ALA A 93 -18.25 -25.72 -6.21
C ALA A 93 -19.39 -25.85 -7.22
N ILE A 94 -20.09 -24.75 -7.42
CA ILE A 94 -21.07 -24.56 -8.48
C ILE A 94 -20.33 -23.85 -9.61
N GLU A 95 -20.13 -24.54 -10.73
CA GLU A 95 -19.46 -24.04 -11.92
C GLU A 95 -20.48 -23.62 -12.97
N PHE A 96 -20.25 -22.46 -13.60
CA PHE A 96 -20.98 -21.99 -14.76
C PHE A 96 -20.06 -22.00 -15.99
N LYS A 97 -20.51 -22.69 -17.04
CA LYS A 97 -19.82 -22.79 -18.33
C LYS A 97 -20.83 -22.58 -19.46
N ALA A 98 -20.63 -21.50 -20.21
CA ALA A 98 -21.39 -21.20 -21.42
C ALA A 98 -20.45 -20.59 -22.48
N GLU A 99 -20.81 -20.70 -23.76
CA GLU A 99 -20.07 -20.07 -24.84
C GLU A 99 -20.07 -18.54 -24.66
N GLY A 100 -18.89 -17.92 -24.78
CA GLY A 100 -18.72 -16.47 -24.62
C GLY A 100 -18.46 -16.00 -23.17
N PHE A 101 -18.47 -16.91 -22.19
CA PHE A 101 -18.16 -16.58 -20.79
C PHE A 101 -16.89 -17.28 -20.31
N PRO A 102 -16.06 -16.62 -19.47
CA PRO A 102 -15.03 -17.32 -18.73
C PRO A 102 -15.68 -18.35 -17.79
N PRO A 103 -14.97 -19.43 -17.41
CA PRO A 103 -15.47 -20.33 -16.37
C PRO A 103 -15.62 -19.54 -15.07
N LEU A 104 -16.83 -19.55 -14.52
CA LEU A 104 -17.16 -18.90 -13.25
C LEU A 104 -17.48 -19.99 -12.23
N ASP A 105 -17.06 -19.81 -10.99
CA ASP A 105 -17.36 -20.73 -9.92
C ASP A 105 -17.69 -20.01 -8.60
N VAL A 106 -18.55 -20.63 -7.81
CA VAL A 106 -18.89 -20.21 -6.44
C VAL A 106 -18.90 -21.43 -5.52
N GLY A 107 -18.50 -21.25 -4.27
CA GLY A 107 -18.54 -22.33 -3.28
C GLY A 107 -19.97 -22.85 -3.09
N TYR A 108 -20.15 -24.16 -3.21
CA TYR A 108 -21.46 -24.79 -3.04
C TYR A 108 -22.00 -24.57 -1.62
N PHE A 109 -21.15 -24.75 -0.61
CA PHE A 109 -21.53 -24.54 0.78
C PHE A 109 -21.80 -23.06 1.10
N ASP A 110 -21.15 -22.13 0.39
CA ASP A 110 -21.40 -20.69 0.59
C ASP A 110 -22.78 -20.31 0.04
N ALA A 111 -23.11 -20.75 -1.18
CA ALA A 111 -24.44 -20.58 -1.76
C ALA A 111 -25.52 -21.23 -0.89
N LEU A 112 -25.25 -22.42 -0.37
CA LEU A 112 -26.14 -23.14 0.54
C LEU A 112 -26.36 -22.40 1.87
N ALA A 113 -25.27 -21.96 2.50
CA ALA A 113 -25.31 -21.21 3.75
C ALA A 113 -26.10 -19.91 3.57
N LEU A 114 -25.94 -19.25 2.42
CA LEU A 114 -26.71 -18.06 2.08
C LEU A 114 -28.20 -18.36 1.98
N GLN A 115 -28.59 -19.44 1.29
CA GLN A 115 -30.00 -19.85 1.23
C GLN A 115 -30.59 -20.15 2.62
N GLN A 116 -29.82 -20.78 3.51
CA GLN A 116 -30.23 -21.04 4.89
C GLN A 116 -30.33 -19.75 5.71
N TYR A 117 -29.40 -18.82 5.54
CA TYR A 117 -29.40 -17.54 6.23
C TYR A 117 -30.65 -16.71 5.90
N PHE A 118 -31.05 -16.65 4.62
CA PHE A 118 -32.28 -15.97 4.22
C PHE A 118 -33.56 -16.60 4.77
N ARG A 119 -33.53 -17.89 5.14
CA ARG A 119 -34.65 -18.58 5.79
C ARG A 119 -34.63 -18.47 7.32
N SER A 120 -33.54 -17.96 7.90
CA SER A 120 -33.42 -17.80 9.34
C SER A 120 -34.29 -16.65 9.85
N HIS A 121 -34.58 -16.67 11.16
CA HIS A 121 -35.31 -15.62 11.88
C HIS A 121 -34.66 -14.23 11.82
N THR A 122 -33.40 -14.13 11.36
CA THR A 122 -32.75 -12.84 11.13
C THR A 122 -33.32 -12.11 9.90
N ILE A 123 -33.71 -12.85 8.86
CA ILE A 123 -34.20 -12.31 7.59
C ILE A 123 -35.71 -12.52 7.44
N SER A 124 -36.19 -13.72 7.77
CA SER A 124 -37.60 -14.04 7.82
C SER A 124 -38.13 -13.69 9.21
N ALA A 125 -38.60 -12.45 9.35
CA ALA A 125 -39.06 -11.89 10.60
C ALA A 125 -40.38 -11.14 10.38
N GLU A 126 -41.18 -11.05 11.44
CA GLU A 126 -42.43 -10.27 11.48
C GLU A 126 -42.26 -9.12 12.46
N TRP A 127 -42.83 -7.96 12.11
CA TRP A 127 -42.85 -6.81 12.99
C TRP A 127 -44.21 -6.14 12.95
N VAL A 128 -44.76 -5.90 14.14
CA VAL A 128 -46.07 -5.28 14.35
C VAL A 128 -45.90 -4.04 15.20
N ALA A 129 -46.43 -2.91 14.72
CA ALA A 129 -46.44 -1.65 15.45
C ALA A 129 -47.40 -1.68 16.64
N GLY A 130 -46.99 -1.08 17.74
CA GLY A 130 -47.84 -0.86 18.91
C GLY A 130 -47.45 -1.76 20.08
N TRP A 131 -48.44 -2.13 20.90
CA TRP A 131 -48.22 -2.99 22.07
C TRP A 131 -48.27 -4.48 21.67
N TRP A 132 -47.37 -4.86 20.78
CA TRP A 132 -47.18 -6.25 20.35
C TRP A 132 -45.80 -6.73 20.79
N ASP A 133 -45.69 -8.00 21.19
CA ASP A 133 -44.41 -8.59 21.56
C ASP A 133 -43.72 -9.13 20.31
N ASN A 134 -42.85 -8.31 19.72
CA ASN A 134 -42.06 -8.69 18.56
C ASN A 134 -40.87 -9.55 19.03
N THR A 135 -40.99 -10.86 18.85
CA THR A 135 -40.00 -11.84 19.33
C THR A 135 -38.83 -12.01 18.37
N GLU A 136 -38.96 -11.56 17.13
CA GLU A 136 -37.97 -11.75 16.05
C GLU A 136 -37.82 -10.45 15.24
N ASP A 137 -37.16 -9.44 15.83
CA ASP A 137 -37.01 -8.12 15.19
C ASP A 137 -36.04 -8.08 14.00
N GLY A 138 -35.26 -9.14 13.78
CA GLY A 138 -34.39 -9.38 12.62
C GLY A 138 -33.87 -8.13 11.90
N ILE A 139 -34.13 -8.05 10.60
CA ILE A 139 -33.89 -6.85 9.78
C ILE A 139 -35.15 -5.98 9.62
N THR A 140 -36.28 -6.35 10.22
CA THR A 140 -37.58 -5.69 9.98
C THR A 140 -37.57 -4.24 10.47
N ALA A 141 -36.84 -3.94 11.54
CA ALA A 141 -36.63 -2.57 12.01
C ALA A 141 -35.98 -1.66 10.96
N ALA A 142 -35.07 -2.19 10.13
CA ALA A 142 -34.42 -1.43 9.05
C ALA A 142 -35.31 -1.28 7.81
N LEU A 143 -36.36 -2.10 7.70
CA LEU A 143 -37.34 -2.11 6.62
C LEU A 143 -38.67 -1.46 7.04
N MET A 144 -38.74 -0.86 8.22
CA MET A 144 -39.96 -0.22 8.71
C MET A 144 -40.14 1.18 8.12
N GLY A 145 -41.40 1.58 7.91
CA GLY A 145 -41.78 2.93 7.47
C GLY A 145 -41.77 3.10 5.94
N ASP A 146 -41.70 4.37 5.51
CA ASP A 146 -41.67 4.73 4.10
C ASP A 146 -40.26 4.59 3.53
N VAL A 147 -39.84 3.34 3.34
CA VAL A 147 -38.53 2.98 2.81
C VAL A 147 -38.70 2.32 1.44
N ASP A 148 -37.90 2.78 0.48
CA ASP A 148 -37.73 2.19 -0.86
C ASP A 148 -37.08 0.80 -0.76
N LEU A 149 -37.94 -0.23 -0.74
CA LEU A 149 -37.56 -1.64 -0.66
C LEU A 149 -36.62 -2.06 -1.81
N PRO A 150 -36.95 -1.80 -3.10
CA PRO A 150 -36.04 -2.07 -4.21
C PRO A 150 -34.63 -1.49 -4.00
N ALA A 151 -34.51 -0.22 -3.62
CA ALA A 151 -33.21 0.42 -3.44
C ALA A 151 -32.42 -0.19 -2.28
N ARG A 152 -33.08 -0.58 -1.18
CA ARG A 152 -32.44 -1.23 -0.02
C ARG A 152 -31.92 -2.62 -0.37
N PHE A 153 -32.72 -3.46 -1.04
CA PHE A 153 -32.28 -4.79 -1.44
C PHE A 153 -31.22 -4.74 -2.54
N SER A 154 -31.27 -3.77 -3.46
CA SER A 154 -30.19 -3.53 -4.43
C SER A 154 -28.87 -3.15 -3.72
N SER A 155 -28.92 -2.26 -2.73
CA SER A 155 -27.75 -1.88 -1.93
C SER A 155 -27.21 -3.06 -1.10
N MET A 156 -28.09 -3.91 -0.57
CA MET A 156 -27.71 -5.15 0.12
C MET A 156 -26.98 -6.11 -0.82
N ALA A 157 -27.53 -6.35 -2.02
CA ALA A 157 -26.91 -7.21 -3.03
C ALA A 157 -25.54 -6.66 -3.49
N ALA A 158 -25.41 -5.35 -3.66
CA ALA A 158 -24.14 -4.70 -3.97
C ALA A 158 -23.11 -4.91 -2.84
N SER A 159 -23.51 -4.71 -1.59
CA SER A 159 -22.62 -4.93 -0.43
C SER A 159 -22.20 -6.40 -0.29
N MET A 160 -23.09 -7.35 -0.55
CA MET A 160 -22.76 -8.78 -0.59
C MET A 160 -21.75 -9.09 -1.71
N THR A 161 -21.92 -8.48 -2.88
CA THR A 161 -21.02 -8.63 -4.03
C THR A 161 -19.63 -8.07 -3.71
N ASP A 162 -19.56 -6.89 -3.10
CA ASP A 162 -18.31 -6.29 -2.65
C ASP A 162 -17.60 -7.16 -1.60
N TYR A 163 -18.37 -7.71 -0.65
CA TYR A 163 -17.81 -8.63 0.35
C TYR A 163 -17.23 -9.90 -0.28
N LEU A 164 -17.91 -10.51 -1.25
CA LEU A 164 -17.38 -11.66 -1.98
C LEU A 164 -16.11 -11.30 -2.75
N ARG A 165 -16.02 -10.07 -3.27
CA ARG A 165 -14.85 -9.58 -4.03
C ARG A 165 -13.64 -9.28 -3.14
N SER A 166 -13.86 -8.78 -1.93
CA SER A 166 -12.78 -8.44 -0.97
C SER A 166 -12.55 -9.47 0.14
N GLY A 167 -13.33 -10.56 0.15
CA GLY A 167 -13.33 -11.56 1.21
C GLY A 167 -12.03 -12.35 1.32
N PRO A 168 -11.83 -13.16 2.36
CA PRO A 168 -10.59 -13.92 2.57
C PRO A 168 -10.27 -14.91 1.43
N THR A 169 -11.29 -15.37 0.71
CA THR A 169 -11.17 -16.26 -0.46
C THR A 169 -11.11 -15.48 -1.78
N HIS A 170 -10.78 -14.18 -1.76
CA HIS A 170 -10.66 -13.40 -2.98
C HIS A 170 -9.58 -13.97 -3.90
N GLN A 171 -9.91 -14.09 -5.18
CA GLN A 171 -8.91 -14.45 -6.18
C GLN A 171 -8.20 -13.18 -6.63
N LEU A 172 -6.89 -13.12 -6.38
CA LEU A 172 -6.07 -12.03 -6.88
C LEU A 172 -5.98 -12.09 -8.41
N ALA A 173 -6.54 -11.08 -9.07
CA ALA A 173 -6.32 -10.85 -10.48
C ALA A 173 -4.84 -10.49 -10.71
N ARG A 174 -4.08 -11.37 -11.33
CA ARG A 174 -2.71 -11.08 -11.75
C ARG A 174 -2.74 -10.24 -13.02
N GLY A 175 -2.27 -9.00 -12.93
CA GLY A 175 -2.08 -8.09 -14.05
C GLY A 175 -0.64 -7.59 -14.14
N GLY A 176 -0.22 -7.18 -15.32
CA GLY A 176 1.04 -6.47 -15.52
C GLY A 176 0.85 -4.98 -15.27
N ARG A 177 1.71 -4.38 -14.43
CA ARG A 177 1.76 -2.93 -14.24
C ARG A 177 3.00 -2.38 -14.95
N VAL A 178 2.82 -1.34 -15.76
CA VAL A 178 3.93 -0.57 -16.32
C VAL A 178 4.19 0.60 -15.39
N GLU A 179 5.32 0.58 -14.70
CA GLU A 179 5.77 1.70 -13.87
C GLU A 179 6.92 2.43 -14.56
N LEU A 180 6.84 3.77 -14.57
CA LEU A 180 7.96 4.61 -15.02
C LEU A 180 9.03 4.64 -13.93
N LEU A 181 9.98 3.71 -13.99
CA LEU A 181 11.14 3.71 -13.11
C LEU A 181 12.20 4.66 -13.66
N ILE A 182 12.65 5.61 -12.83
CA ILE A 182 13.76 6.51 -13.17
C ILE A 182 15.07 5.73 -13.01
N PHE A 183 15.61 5.24 -14.13
CA PHE A 183 16.94 4.64 -14.15
C PHE A 183 18.01 5.73 -14.25
N VAL A 184 18.71 6.00 -13.14
CA VAL A 184 19.89 6.87 -13.14
C VAL A 184 21.11 6.06 -13.58
N SER A 185 21.52 6.21 -14.84
CA SER A 185 22.77 5.65 -15.34
C SER A 185 23.93 6.58 -15.00
N ILE A 186 24.74 6.20 -14.00
CA ILE A 186 25.95 6.93 -13.65
C ILE A 186 27.05 6.57 -14.66
N ARG A 187 27.39 7.52 -15.54
CA ARG A 187 28.49 7.36 -16.50
C ARG A 187 29.82 7.56 -15.78
N TRP A 188 30.43 6.46 -15.32
CA TRP A 188 31.72 6.44 -14.60
C TRP A 188 32.88 7.13 -15.35
N ILE A 189 32.83 7.22 -16.68
CA ILE A 189 33.81 7.95 -17.50
C ILE A 189 33.95 9.42 -17.07
N TRP A 190 32.86 10.06 -16.65
CA TRP A 190 32.90 11.47 -16.23
C TRP A 190 33.45 11.64 -14.81
N LEU A 191 33.42 10.59 -14.00
CA LEU A 191 33.95 10.58 -12.64
C LEU A 191 35.48 10.41 -12.61
N SER A 192 36.09 9.92 -13.70
CA SER A 192 37.54 9.70 -13.76
C SER A 192 38.33 11.01 -13.75
N GLY A 193 37.83 12.07 -14.39
CA GLY A 193 38.48 13.38 -14.44
C GLY A 193 38.75 13.96 -13.04
N PRO A 194 37.70 14.15 -12.20
CA PRO A 194 37.86 14.57 -10.82
C PRO A 194 38.72 13.60 -9.99
N ALA A 195 38.58 12.29 -10.18
CA ALA A 195 39.36 11.29 -9.46
C ALA A 195 40.87 11.41 -9.74
N VAL A 196 41.25 11.61 -11.01
CA VAL A 196 42.65 11.80 -11.41
C VAL A 196 43.20 13.11 -10.85
N LEU A 197 42.41 14.19 -10.87
CA LEU A 197 42.82 15.48 -10.30
C LEU A 197 43.09 15.40 -8.79
N VAL A 198 42.21 14.72 -8.04
CA VAL A 198 42.40 14.48 -6.60
C VAL A 198 43.66 13.64 -6.36
N LEU A 199 43.89 12.60 -7.16
CA LEU A 199 45.07 11.76 -7.01
C LEU A 199 46.36 12.53 -7.34
N ALA A 200 46.35 13.37 -8.38
CA ALA A 200 47.46 14.23 -8.74
C ALA A 200 47.77 15.28 -7.66
N SER A 201 46.76 15.88 -7.03
CA SER A 201 46.95 16.88 -5.97
C SER A 201 47.56 16.26 -4.70
N VAL A 202 47.13 15.05 -4.35
CA VAL A 202 47.71 14.26 -3.25
C VAL A 202 49.19 13.92 -3.54
N LEU A 203 49.50 13.45 -4.74
CA LEU A 203 50.90 13.17 -5.12
C LEU A 203 51.77 14.43 -5.12
N PHE A 204 51.24 15.55 -5.60
CA PHE A 204 51.94 16.82 -5.63
C PHE A 204 52.22 17.35 -4.20
N THR A 205 51.24 17.26 -3.30
CA THR A 205 51.41 17.66 -1.90
C THR A 205 52.41 16.78 -1.17
N ILE A 206 52.35 15.46 -1.33
CA ILE A 206 53.34 14.52 -0.77
C ILE A 206 54.74 14.85 -1.30
N SER A 207 54.87 15.06 -2.61
CA SER A 207 56.16 15.40 -3.24
C SER A 207 56.72 16.72 -2.73
N THR A 208 55.85 17.72 -2.54
CA THR A 208 56.22 19.03 -1.99
C THR A 208 56.68 18.91 -0.55
N ILE A 209 55.99 18.13 0.29
CA ILE A 209 56.38 17.89 1.68
C ILE A 209 57.73 17.16 1.75
N VAL A 210 57.92 16.10 0.97
CA VAL A 210 59.18 15.33 0.95
C VAL A 210 60.33 16.20 0.45
N ARG A 211 60.11 16.99 -0.61
CA ARG A 211 61.14 17.86 -1.18
C ARG A 211 61.46 19.03 -0.25
N ASN A 212 60.47 19.63 0.39
CA ASN A 212 60.68 20.65 1.42
C ASN A 212 61.46 20.10 2.62
N ARG A 213 61.14 18.88 3.07
CA ARG A 213 61.85 18.21 4.18
C ARG A 213 63.29 17.83 3.82
N ARG A 214 63.55 17.43 2.58
CA ARG A 214 64.92 17.20 2.07
C ARG A 214 65.69 18.51 1.85
N SER A 215 64.99 19.58 1.54
CA SER A 215 65.55 20.94 1.43
C SER A 215 65.63 21.68 2.76
N CYS A 216 65.34 21.06 3.91
CA CYS A 216 65.64 21.66 5.23
C CYS A 216 67.14 21.89 5.51
N ASN A 217 68.03 21.41 4.63
CA ASN A 217 69.45 21.81 4.60
C ASN A 217 69.72 23.06 3.73
N ALA A 218 68.68 23.71 3.19
CA ALA A 218 68.81 24.99 2.51
C ALA A 218 68.39 26.14 3.46
N PRO A 219 69.26 27.13 3.71
CA PRO A 219 68.98 28.23 4.63
C PRO A 219 67.78 29.03 4.13
N VAL A 220 66.90 29.39 5.07
CA VAL A 220 65.60 30.05 4.85
C VAL A 220 65.83 31.49 4.35
N TRP A 221 66.17 31.67 3.08
CA TRP A 221 66.54 32.98 2.52
C TRP A 221 65.33 33.83 2.10
N LYS A 222 64.24 33.78 2.87
CA LYS A 222 63.12 34.74 2.74
C LYS A 222 63.10 35.65 3.97
N SER A 223 63.78 36.79 3.81
CA SER A 223 63.65 38.07 4.53
C SER A 223 62.83 38.07 5.82
N SER A 224 63.35 37.43 6.87
CA SER A 224 62.84 37.59 8.22
C SER A 224 63.32 38.93 8.77
N ALA A 225 62.38 39.82 9.10
CA ALA A 225 62.60 41.07 9.84
C ALA A 225 63.41 40.89 11.15
N LEU A 226 63.61 39.64 11.57
CA LEU A 226 64.46 39.20 12.67
C LEU A 226 65.95 39.58 12.49
N ALA A 227 66.48 39.62 11.25
CA ALA A 227 67.85 40.06 11.00
C ALA A 227 68.05 41.57 11.25
N VAL A 228 66.99 42.36 11.11
CA VAL A 228 67.01 43.81 11.35
C VAL A 228 66.96 44.12 12.85
N LEU A 229 66.27 43.30 13.64
CA LEU A 229 66.20 43.42 15.10
C LEU A 229 67.51 43.06 15.82
N ALA A 230 68.41 42.31 15.18
CA ALA A 230 69.68 41.87 15.77
C ALA A 230 70.83 42.90 15.65
N CYS A 231 70.61 44.05 15.01
CA CYS A 231 71.59 45.14 14.98
C CYS A 231 71.35 46.11 16.14
N ALA A 232 72.15 46.01 17.20
CA ALA A 232 72.23 47.04 18.23
C ALA A 232 73.18 48.16 17.77
N TYR A 233 72.73 49.41 17.87
CA TYR A 233 73.51 50.61 17.52
C TYR A 233 74.28 51.09 18.76
N ASP A 234 75.61 51.15 18.66
CA ASP A 234 76.51 51.61 19.73
C ASP A 234 77.01 53.03 19.41
N GLU A 235 76.63 54.00 20.25
CA GLU A 235 76.76 55.43 19.98
C GLU A 235 78.21 55.96 20.08
N GLU A 236 79.12 55.19 20.69
CA GLU A 236 80.49 55.63 20.94
C GLU A 236 81.48 55.26 19.82
N SER A 237 81.13 54.32 18.93
CA SER A 237 82.05 53.82 17.90
C SER A 237 81.60 54.00 16.43
N SER A 238 80.42 54.58 16.18
CA SER A 238 79.89 54.90 14.84
C SER A 238 79.98 53.75 13.81
N LEU A 239 79.99 52.50 14.29
CA LEU A 239 80.11 51.29 13.47
C LEU A 239 79.13 50.23 13.95
N ILE A 240 78.38 49.65 13.02
CA ILE A 240 77.48 48.51 13.27
C ILE A 240 78.35 47.26 13.42
N ARG A 241 78.52 46.76 14.65
CA ARG A 241 79.17 45.47 14.90
C ARG A 241 78.12 44.36 14.96
N SER A 242 78.19 43.42 14.02
CA SER A 242 77.47 42.14 14.09
C SER A 242 78.20 41.21 15.06
N GLY A 243 77.96 41.41 16.36
CA GLY A 243 78.58 40.62 17.42
C GLY A 243 77.76 39.39 17.83
N ILE A 244 77.39 38.49 16.92
CA ILE A 244 76.94 37.13 17.27
C ILE A 244 77.33 36.20 16.12
N LYS A 245 78.14 35.17 16.40
CA LYS A 245 78.59 34.17 15.42
C LYS A 245 77.86 32.84 15.55
N ASP A 246 76.88 32.73 16.45
CA ASP A 246 76.11 31.50 16.63
C ASP A 246 74.66 31.75 17.09
N ILE A 247 73.70 31.06 16.46
CA ILE A 247 72.24 31.21 16.70
C ILE A 247 71.83 30.58 18.04
N GLU A 248 72.60 29.61 18.53
CA GLU A 248 72.30 28.91 19.78
C GLU A 248 72.51 29.83 21.01
N GLU A 249 73.55 30.67 20.98
CA GLU A 249 73.88 31.64 22.04
C GLU A 249 72.81 32.76 22.16
N MET A 250 72.19 33.12 21.03
CA MET A 250 71.12 34.12 20.95
C MET A 250 69.80 33.62 21.57
N LYS A 251 69.56 32.30 21.54
CA LYS A 251 68.38 31.67 22.16
C LYS A 251 68.52 31.56 23.68
N GLU A 252 69.76 31.43 24.17
CA GLU A 252 70.08 31.37 25.58
C GLU A 252 69.99 32.75 26.25
N THR A 253 70.54 33.80 25.62
CA THR A 253 70.41 35.18 26.10
C THR A 253 68.96 35.71 26.06
N ALA A 254 68.17 35.34 25.05
CA ALA A 254 66.75 35.72 24.96
C ALA A 254 65.85 35.02 26.00
N LYS A 255 66.29 33.87 26.55
CA LYS A 255 65.59 33.21 27.66
C LYS A 255 65.83 33.91 29.00
N ASP A 256 66.99 34.53 29.17
CA ASP A 256 67.39 35.21 30.40
C ASP A 256 67.00 36.69 30.45
N SER A 257 66.73 37.33 29.30
CA SER A 257 66.28 38.71 29.26
C SER A 257 64.77 38.83 29.53
N VAL A 258 64.37 38.78 30.80
CA VAL A 258 63.05 39.24 31.26
C VAL A 258 63.13 40.74 31.50
N VAL A 259 62.63 41.54 30.56
CA VAL A 259 62.51 42.99 30.74
C VAL A 259 61.07 43.33 31.15
N ARG A 260 60.94 43.92 32.35
CA ARG A 260 59.69 44.53 32.83
C ARG A 260 59.46 45.82 32.05
N LEU A 261 58.28 45.95 31.44
CA LEU A 261 57.80 47.21 30.88
C LEU A 261 57.30 48.08 32.05
N GLU A 262 57.87 49.29 32.18
CA GLU A 262 57.17 50.45 32.77
C GLU A 262 56.50 51.25 31.65
#